data_AF-M0D3L0-F1
#
_entry.id   AF-M0D3L0-F1
#
_cell.length_a   1.000
_cell.length_b   1.000
_cell.length_c   1.000
_cell.angle_alpha   90.00
_cell.angle_beta   90.00
_cell.angle_gamma   90.00
#
_symmetry.space_group_name_H-M   'P 1'
#
loop_
_entity.id
_entity.type
_entity.pdbx_description
1 polymer ?
#
loop_
_entity_poly.entity_id
_entity_poly.type
_entity_poly.pdbx_seq_one_letter_code
_entity_poly.pdbx_strand_id
1 'polypeptide(L)'
;MLLTGLIVIFSAYLLYRAMDRRGFPITLAIFGVGAFGVGVFPGNVAPWHGLFALLTFFMGGITVVFSTRVVSRPFSFLCGVFGGVSLLMLISVFFFGLIVAGPHPLEFLGAGGIERWVVYPLILWLLAFGGYLLAESDAAGDFAE
;
A
#
# COMPACT_ATOMS: atom_id res chain seq x y z
N MET A 1 4.33 -13.11 -3.45
CA MET A 1 3.28 -12.26 -2.85
C MET A 1 2.34 -13.01 -1.89
N LEU A 2 2.21 -14.34 -1.96
CA LEU A 2 1.36 -15.13 -1.05
C LEU A 2 1.65 -14.85 0.43
N LEU A 3 2.89 -15.07 0.89
CA LEU A 3 3.27 -14.86 2.28
C LEU A 3 3.07 -13.40 2.71
N THR A 4 3.48 -12.44 1.88
CA THR A 4 3.29 -11.01 2.14
C THR A 4 1.81 -10.67 2.33
N GLY A 5 0.93 -11.13 1.43
CA GLY A 5 -0.50 -10.90 1.53
C GLY A 5 -1.10 -11.48 2.80
N LEU A 6 -0.74 -12.72 3.16
CA LEU A 6 -1.18 -13.35 4.41
C LEU A 6 -0.74 -12.57 5.65
N ILE A 7 0.52 -12.13 5.70
CA ILE A 7 1.04 -11.33 6.81
C ILE A 7 0.28 -10.01 6.91
N VAL A 8 0.05 -9.32 5.78
CA VAL A 8 -0.69 -8.05 5.78
C VAL A 8 -2.15 -8.23 6.23
N ILE A 9 -2.82 -9.29 5.80
CA ILE A 9 -4.19 -9.63 6.26
C ILE A 9 -4.20 -9.90 7.76
N PHE A 10 -3.22 -10.66 8.25
CA PHE A 10 -3.09 -10.95 9.67
C PHE A 10 -2.83 -9.68 10.50
N SER A 11 -1.93 -8.81 10.03
CA SER A 11 -1.67 -7.50 10.64
C SER A 11 -2.93 -6.63 10.65
N ALA A 12 -3.71 -6.63 9.57
CA ALA A 12 -4.98 -5.90 9.52
C ALA A 12 -5.99 -6.42 10.55
N TYR A 13 -6.08 -7.74 10.75
CA TYR A 13 -6.91 -8.32 11.80
C TYR A 13 -6.48 -7.86 13.21
N LEU A 14 -5.18 -7.88 13.50
CA LEU A 14 -4.65 -7.42 14.79
C LEU A 14 -4.93 -5.93 15.02
N LEU A 15 -4.68 -5.09 14.02
CA LEU A 15 -4.96 -3.64 14.09
C LEU A 15 -6.46 -3.35 14.21
N TYR A 16 -7.31 -4.12 13.55
CA TYR A 16 -8.76 -4.01 13.71
C TYR A 16 -9.22 -4.24 15.15
N ARG A 17 -8.53 -5.14 15.87
CA ARG A 17 -8.85 -5.41 17.28
C ARG A 17 -8.26 -4.38 18.24
N ALA A 18 -7.14 -3.76 17.89
CA ALA A 18 -6.44 -2.81 18.74
C ALA A 18 -6.90 -1.36 18.58
N MET A 19 -7.50 -1.01 17.44
CA MET A 19 -7.80 0.39 17.08
C MET A 19 -9.31 0.63 17.00
N ASP A 20 -9.77 1.79 17.50
CA ASP A 20 -11.16 2.23 17.33
C ASP A 20 -11.48 2.59 15.87
N ARG A 21 -10.48 3.07 15.11
CA ARG A 21 -10.66 3.50 13.71
C ARG A 21 -10.61 2.34 12.74
N ARG A 22 -11.75 1.67 12.56
CA ARG A 22 -11.93 0.49 11.69
C ARG A 22 -11.64 0.73 10.20
N GLY A 23 -11.70 1.97 9.73
CA GLY A 23 -11.48 2.28 8.31
C GLY A 23 -10.09 1.89 7.79
N PHE A 24 -9.03 2.17 8.55
CA PHE A 24 -7.66 1.87 8.14
C PHE A 24 -7.35 0.35 8.09
N PRO A 25 -7.70 -0.45 9.12
CA PRO A 25 -7.52 -1.89 9.05
C PRO A 25 -8.32 -2.56 7.92
N ILE A 26 -9.51 -2.06 7.59
CA ILE A 26 -10.31 -2.59 6.47
C ILE A 26 -9.58 -2.35 5.14
N THR A 27 -9.07 -1.15 4.89
CA THR A 27 -8.32 -0.88 3.65
C THR A 27 -7.04 -1.72 3.58
N LEU A 28 -6.35 -1.89 4.72
CA LEU A 28 -5.16 -2.73 4.83
C LEU A 28 -5.46 -4.21 4.54
N ALA A 29 -6.60 -4.72 5.02
CA ALA A 29 -7.04 -6.09 4.73
C ALA A 29 -7.28 -6.28 3.23
N ILE A 30 -7.97 -5.34 2.57
CA ILE A 30 -8.22 -5.41 1.12
C ILE A 30 -6.90 -5.32 0.33
N PHE A 31 -5.97 -4.46 0.75
CA PHE A 31 -4.61 -4.42 0.19
C PHE A 31 -3.89 -5.77 0.31
N GLY A 32 -3.96 -6.40 1.48
CA GLY A 32 -3.41 -7.73 1.72
C GLY A 32 -4.05 -8.83 0.87
N VAL A 33 -5.39 -8.79 0.68
CA VAL A 33 -6.12 -9.68 -0.24
C VAL A 33 -5.64 -9.48 -1.68
N GLY A 34 -5.47 -8.24 -2.12
CA GLY A 34 -4.88 -7.90 -3.41
C GLY A 34 -3.52 -8.59 -3.58
N ALA A 35 -2.60 -8.33 -2.65
CA ALA A 35 -1.24 -8.87 -2.69
C ALA A 35 -1.24 -10.40 -2.67
N PHE A 36 -2.09 -11.02 -1.85
CA PHE A 36 -2.24 -12.47 -1.83
C PHE A 36 -2.70 -12.98 -3.20
N GLY A 37 -3.71 -12.35 -3.81
CA GLY A 37 -4.22 -12.71 -5.13
C GLY A 37 -3.17 -12.59 -6.24
N VAL A 38 -2.30 -11.57 -6.22
CA VAL A 38 -1.14 -11.48 -7.13
C VAL A 38 -0.22 -12.69 -7.00
N GLY A 39 -0.12 -13.26 -5.79
CA GLY A 39 0.64 -14.49 -5.55
C GLY A 39 -0.05 -15.76 -6.05
N VAL A 40 -1.38 -15.81 -5.97
CA VAL A 40 -2.21 -16.92 -6.48
C VAL A 40 -2.23 -16.95 -8.00
N PHE A 41 -2.33 -15.77 -8.62
CA PHE A 41 -2.39 -15.58 -10.07
C PHE A 41 -1.09 -14.96 -10.57
N PRO A 42 -0.07 -15.78 -10.93
CA PRO A 42 1.18 -15.28 -11.48
C PRO A 42 0.98 -14.56 -12.82
N GLY A 43 1.99 -13.80 -13.27
CA GLY A 43 1.88 -12.86 -14.39
C GLY A 43 1.41 -13.43 -15.73
N ASN A 44 1.50 -14.76 -15.91
CA ASN A 44 1.00 -15.47 -17.08
C ASN A 44 -0.52 -15.78 -17.03
N VAL A 45 -1.21 -15.48 -15.93
CA VAL A 45 -2.65 -15.76 -15.75
C VAL A 45 -3.47 -14.49 -15.96
N ALA A 46 -3.69 -14.15 -17.24
CA ALA A 46 -4.56 -13.04 -17.62
C ALA A 46 -6.06 -13.46 -17.61
N PRO A 47 -6.99 -12.57 -17.23
CA PRO A 47 -6.78 -11.19 -16.75
C PRO A 47 -6.54 -11.10 -15.23
N TRP A 48 -6.61 -12.23 -14.52
CA TRP A 48 -6.66 -12.29 -13.05
C TRP A 48 -5.46 -11.60 -12.39
N HIS A 49 -4.25 -11.82 -12.89
CA HIS A 49 -3.06 -11.15 -12.37
C HIS A 49 -3.21 -9.62 -12.37
N GLY A 50 -3.62 -9.06 -13.51
CA GLY A 50 -3.78 -7.61 -13.67
C GLY A 50 -4.87 -7.03 -12.76
N LEU A 51 -5.98 -7.75 -12.55
CA LEU A 51 -7.05 -7.32 -11.64
C LEU A 51 -6.57 -7.27 -10.18
N PHE A 52 -5.85 -8.28 -9.72
CA PHE A 52 -5.32 -8.30 -8.36
C PHE A 52 -4.17 -7.31 -8.19
N ALA A 53 -3.32 -7.10 -9.21
CA ALA A 53 -2.28 -6.08 -9.19
C ALA A 53 -2.87 -4.67 -9.07
N LEU A 54 -3.93 -4.37 -9.84
CA LEU A 54 -4.66 -3.10 -9.74
C LEU A 54 -5.27 -2.92 -8.34
N LEU A 55 -5.91 -3.96 -7.81
CA LEU A 55 -6.46 -3.95 -6.45
C LEU A 55 -5.37 -3.65 -5.42
N THR A 56 -4.21 -4.31 -5.51
CA THR A 56 -3.06 -4.09 -4.64
C THR A 56 -2.55 -2.65 -4.71
N PHE A 57 -2.33 -2.11 -5.90
CA PHE A 57 -1.79 -0.76 -6.06
C PHE A 57 -2.75 0.30 -5.57
N PHE A 58 -4.02 0.19 -5.96
CA PHE A 58 -5.04 1.16 -5.58
C PHE A 58 -5.30 1.13 -4.06
N MET A 59 -5.57 -0.05 -3.49
CA MET A 59 -5.86 -0.17 -2.07
C MET A 59 -4.62 0.03 -1.20
N GLY A 60 -3.43 -0.30 -1.71
CA GLY A 60 -2.16 0.04 -1.07
C GLY A 60 -2.02 1.54 -0.92
N GLY A 61 -2.13 2.30 -2.01
CA GLY A 61 -2.07 3.76 -1.98
C GLY A 61 -3.11 4.40 -1.05
N ILE A 62 -4.37 3.94 -1.12
CA ILE A 62 -5.44 4.40 -0.21
C ILE A 62 -5.12 4.08 1.25
N THR A 63 -4.61 2.88 1.55
CA THR A 63 -4.24 2.48 2.91
C THR A 63 -3.16 3.40 3.49
N VAL A 64 -2.14 3.73 2.67
CA VAL A 64 -1.07 4.64 3.07
C VAL A 64 -1.59 6.06 3.32
N VAL A 65 -2.50 6.57 2.47
CA VAL A 65 -3.14 7.87 2.72
C VAL A 65 -4.01 7.81 3.98
N PHE A 66 -4.74 6.72 4.21
CA PHE A 66 -5.55 6.57 5.42
C PHE A 66 -4.72 6.48 6.69
N SER A 67 -3.48 5.98 6.60
CA SER A 67 -2.59 5.91 7.76
C SER A 67 -2.25 7.31 8.32
N THR A 68 -2.37 8.37 7.52
CA THR A 68 -2.23 9.76 8.00
C THR A 68 -3.16 10.10 9.16
N ARG A 69 -4.29 9.39 9.27
CA ARG A 69 -5.29 9.57 10.32
C ARG A 69 -5.01 8.73 11.57
N VAL A 70 -4.04 7.84 11.56
CA VAL A 70 -3.77 6.94 12.69
C VAL A 70 -2.36 7.11 13.28
N VAL A 71 -1.58 8.03 12.73
CA VAL A 71 -0.23 8.35 13.20
C VAL A 71 -0.11 9.84 13.52
N SER A 72 0.78 10.19 14.44
CA SER A 72 1.06 11.56 14.82
C SER A 72 1.98 12.28 13.81
N ARG A 73 2.09 13.61 13.93
CA ARG A 73 3.07 14.40 13.17
C ARG A 73 4.46 14.24 13.81
N PRO A 74 5.55 14.23 13.02
CA PRO A 74 5.61 14.55 11.58
C PRO A 74 5.31 13.37 10.65
N PHE A 75 5.24 12.13 11.14
CA PHE A 75 5.15 10.93 10.32
C PHE A 75 3.88 10.88 9.44
N SER A 76 2.79 11.47 9.90
CA SER A 76 1.55 11.63 9.11
C SER A 76 1.79 12.34 7.76
N PHE A 77 2.70 13.32 7.70
CA PHE A 77 3.02 13.99 6.44
C PHE A 77 3.71 13.04 5.45
N LEU A 78 4.67 12.24 5.93
CA LEU A 78 5.36 11.25 5.09
C LEU A 78 4.40 10.18 4.55
N CYS A 79 3.45 9.72 5.37
CA CYS A 79 2.39 8.83 4.92
C CYS A 79 1.58 9.46 3.77
N GLY A 80 1.20 10.73 3.89
CA GLY A 80 0.50 11.45 2.84
C GLY A 80 1.30 11.52 1.54
N VAL A 81 2.60 11.81 1.63
CA VAL A 81 3.50 11.85 0.47
C VAL A 81 3.63 10.48 -0.18
N PHE A 82 3.89 9.41 0.57
CA PHE A 82 4.05 8.07 0.01
C PHE A 82 2.77 7.57 -0.68
N GLY A 83 1.62 7.73 -0.03
CA GLY A 83 0.34 7.33 -0.61
C GLY A 83 -0.01 8.18 -1.83
N GLY A 84 0.23 9.49 -1.76
CA GLY A 84 0.03 10.42 -2.87
C GLY A 84 0.88 10.08 -4.09
N VAL A 85 2.19 9.86 -3.91
CA VAL A 85 3.10 9.49 -5.01
C VAL A 85 2.68 8.15 -5.64
N SER A 86 2.33 7.15 -4.83
CA SER A 86 1.88 5.85 -5.33
C SER A 86 0.61 5.99 -6.19
N LEU A 87 -0.40 6.70 -5.69
CA LEU A 87 -1.66 6.91 -6.41
C LEU A 87 -1.48 7.79 -7.66
N LEU A 88 -0.64 8.83 -7.59
CA LEU A 88 -0.33 9.67 -8.75
C LEU A 88 0.33 8.86 -9.87
N MET A 89 1.28 7.98 -9.53
CA MET A 89 1.90 7.07 -10.49
C MET A 89 0.91 6.06 -11.07
N LEU A 90 -0.02 5.54 -10.26
CA LEU A 90 -1.08 4.67 -10.77
C LEU A 90 -2.00 5.42 -11.73
N ILE A 91 -2.43 6.63 -11.36
CA ILE A 91 -3.29 7.49 -12.19
C ILE A 91 -2.58 7.87 -13.49
N SER A 92 -1.28 8.15 -13.46
CA SER A 92 -0.53 8.53 -14.66
C SER A 92 -0.52 7.41 -15.71
N VAL A 93 -0.44 6.14 -15.29
CA VAL A 93 -0.53 5.00 -16.22
C VAL A 93 -1.86 5.02 -16.98
N PHE A 94 -2.98 5.20 -16.29
CA PHE A 94 -4.29 5.28 -16.93
C PHE A 94 -4.46 6.56 -17.76
N PHE A 95 -3.95 7.69 -17.28
CA PHE A 95 -4.03 8.96 -18.00
C PHE A 95 -3.30 8.89 -19.35
N PHE A 96 -2.06 8.41 -19.37
CA PHE A 96 -1.30 8.29 -20.61
C PHE A 96 -1.87 7.21 -21.54
N GLY A 97 -2.30 6.06 -20.99
CA GLY A 97 -2.85 4.96 -21.78
C GLY A 97 -4.24 5.21 -22.35
N LEU A 98 -5.13 5.90 -21.62
CA LEU A 98 -6.54 6.08 -22.01
C LEU A 98 -6.87 7.47 -22.52
N ILE A 99 -6.19 8.52 -22.02
CA ILE A 99 -6.53 9.91 -22.34
C ILE A 99 -5.57 10.51 -23.36
N VAL A 100 -4.26 10.40 -23.11
CA VAL A 100 -3.24 10.91 -24.05
C VAL A 100 -3.09 9.98 -25.25
N ALA A 101 -3.38 8.68 -25.08
CA ALA A 101 -3.15 7.62 -26.06
C ALA A 101 -1.70 7.62 -26.59
N GLY A 102 -0.74 7.84 -25.69
CA GLY A 102 0.68 7.99 -26.01
C GLY A 102 1.58 7.29 -24.99
N PRO A 103 2.90 7.24 -25.26
CA PRO A 103 3.85 6.58 -24.39
C PRO A 103 3.92 7.28 -23.03
N HIS A 104 4.01 6.48 -21.97
CA HIS A 104 4.23 7.02 -20.63
C HIS A 104 5.63 7.66 -20.56
N PRO A 105 5.84 8.78 -19.83
CA PRO A 105 7.16 9.44 -19.74
C PRO A 105 8.30 8.53 -19.23
N LEU A 106 7.93 7.45 -18.52
CA LEU A 106 8.84 6.44 -18.00
C LEU A 106 8.85 5.14 -18.81
N GLU A 107 8.38 5.15 -20.06
CA GLU A 107 8.34 3.96 -20.92
C GLU A 107 9.71 3.30 -21.10
N PHE A 108 10.80 4.07 -21.07
CA PHE A 108 12.17 3.56 -21.12
C PHE A 108 12.53 2.61 -19.96
N LEU A 109 11.74 2.60 -18.87
CA LEU A 109 11.89 1.65 -17.75
C LEU A 109 11.13 0.32 -17.98
N GLY A 110 10.31 0.25 -19.04
CA GLY A 110 9.37 -0.84 -19.29
C GLY A 110 8.20 -0.88 -18.28
N ALA A 111 7.21 -1.72 -18.56
CA ALA A 111 6.00 -1.85 -17.73
C ALA A 111 6.32 -2.17 -16.26
N GLY A 112 7.18 -3.17 -16.02
CA GLY A 112 7.59 -3.54 -14.65
C GLY A 112 8.40 -2.44 -13.94
N GLY A 113 9.11 -1.60 -14.68
CA GLY A 113 9.80 -0.43 -14.12
C GLY A 113 8.82 0.64 -13.64
N ILE A 114 7.76 0.91 -14.41
CA ILE A 114 6.70 1.84 -14.04
C ILE A 114 5.94 1.32 -12.80
N GLU A 115 5.60 0.03 -12.77
CA GLU A 115 4.93 -0.60 -11.62
C GLU A 115 5.75 -0.44 -10.33
N ARG A 116 7.08 -0.56 -10.39
CA ARG A 116 7.95 -0.36 -9.22
C ARG A 116 7.83 1.04 -8.62
N TRP A 117 7.61 2.07 -9.43
CA TRP A 117 7.38 3.43 -8.93
C TRP A 117 6.06 3.60 -8.18
N VAL A 118 5.05 2.77 -8.51
CA VAL A 118 3.81 2.68 -7.72
C VAL A 118 4.09 1.97 -6.39
N VAL A 119 4.93 0.93 -6.40
CA VAL A 119 5.16 0.02 -5.26
C VAL A 119 6.18 0.54 -4.24
N TYR A 120 7.26 1.21 -4.66
CA TYR A 120 8.32 1.64 -3.74
C TYR A 120 7.84 2.49 -2.57
N PRO A 121 6.95 3.50 -2.75
CA PRO A 121 6.40 4.25 -1.63
C PRO A 121 5.64 3.36 -0.64
N LEU A 122 4.95 2.30 -1.12
CA LEU A 122 4.22 1.37 -0.27
C LEU A 122 5.16 0.49 0.56
N ILE A 123 6.27 0.01 -0.02
CA ILE A 123 7.28 -0.77 0.70
C ILE A 123 7.97 0.08 1.77
N LEU A 124 8.36 1.32 1.43
CA LEU A 124 8.93 2.26 2.39
C LEU A 124 7.96 2.56 3.54
N TRP A 125 6.69 2.77 3.20
CA TRP A 125 5.64 2.96 4.20
C TRP A 125 5.47 1.75 5.11
N LEU A 126 5.44 0.52 4.58
CA LEU A 126 5.28 -0.70 5.40
C LEU A 126 6.36 -0.79 6.48
N LEU A 127 7.62 -0.54 6.11
CA LEU A 127 8.73 -0.56 7.06
C LEU A 127 8.64 0.58 8.08
N ALA A 128 8.40 1.81 7.60
CA ALA A 128 8.32 2.98 8.47
C ALA A 128 7.12 2.93 9.43
N PHE A 129 5.97 2.45 8.96
CA PHE A 129 4.77 2.29 9.77
C PHE A 129 4.94 1.19 10.82
N GLY A 130 5.56 0.07 10.46
CA GLY A 130 5.93 -0.96 11.44
C GLY A 130 6.85 -0.42 12.54
N GLY A 131 7.88 0.34 12.16
CA GLY A 131 8.76 1.01 13.12
C GLY A 131 8.04 2.03 14.00
N TYR A 132 7.11 2.80 13.43
CA TYR A 132 6.28 3.74 14.19
C TYR A 132 5.46 3.04 15.28
N LEU A 133 4.82 1.91 14.94
CA LEU A 133 4.02 1.15 15.90
C LEU A 133 4.86 0.56 17.05
N LEU A 134 6.07 0.09 16.76
CA LEU A 134 7.00 -0.42 17.78
C LEU A 134 7.43 0.69 18.75
N ALA A 135 7.76 1.87 18.22
CA ALA A 135 8.15 3.00 19.06
C ALA A 135 7.00 3.49 19.96
N GLU A 136 5.76 3.49 19.45
CA GLU A 136 4.58 3.88 20.23
C GLU A 136 4.26 2.87 21.34
N SER A 137 4.46 1.56 21.10
CA SER A 137 4.26 0.54 22.14
C SER A 137 5.26 0.65 23.29
N ASP A 138 6.52 0.96 23.00
CA ASP A 138 7.55 1.16 24.03
C ASP A 138 7.23 2.39 24.89
N ALA A 139 6.87 3.51 24.24
CA ALA A 139 6.49 4.72 24.95
C ALA A 139 5.25 4.52 25.85
N ALA A 140 4.26 3.74 25.40
CA ALA A 140 3.08 3.43 26.22
C ALA A 140 3.40 2.55 27.44
N GLY A 141 4.43 1.68 27.35
CA GLY A 141 4.90 0.85 28.45
C GLY A 141 5.55 1.67 29.57
N ASP A 142 6.40 2.64 29.20
CA ASP A 142 7.11 3.51 30.16
C ASP A 142 6.17 4.37 31.03
N PHE A 143 4.95 4.67 30.57
CA PHE A 143 3.95 5.43 31.35
C PHE A 143 3.04 4.54 32.22
N ALA A 144 3.11 3.21 32.06
CA ALA A 144 2.29 2.26 32.79
C ALA A 144 3.01 1.66 34.03
N GLU A 145 4.33 1.84 34.13
CA GLU A 145 5.15 1.53 35.31
C GLU A 145 5.31 2.73 36.26
#